data_AF-A0A922VTE3-F1
#
_entry.id   AF-A0A922VTE3-F1
#
_cell.length_a   1.000
_cell.length_b   1.000
_cell.length_c   1.000
_cell.angle_alpha   90.00
_cell.angle_beta   90.00
_cell.angle_gamma   90.00
#
_symmetry.space_group_name_H-M   'P 1'
#
loop_
_entity.id
_entity.type
_entity.pdbx_description
1 polymer ?
#
loop_
_entity_poly.entity_id
_entity_poly.type
_entity_poly.pdbx_seq_one_letter_code
_entity_poly.pdbx_strand_id
1 'polypeptide(L)'
;MNGAYANRSGNGDADSGDGWAYRGRGLFQLTGRANYRAFSEWHEANFGEGIDFEAEPGRAAEPVYAVRSAVFFWLSHDLPDLADAGLTDGATDSITRRVNRYTDSYNARKEIMRGLRDGGQFDGICRFSVARPRFEDAE
;
A
#
# COMPACT_ATOMS: atom_id res chain seq x y z
N MET A 1 21.93 9.74 -9.38
CA MET A 1 22.15 8.63 -8.42
C MET A 1 21.31 7.44 -8.90
N ASN A 2 21.89 6.56 -9.73
CA ASN A 2 21.19 5.43 -10.38
C ASN A 2 21.47 4.06 -9.71
N GLY A 3 22.31 4.02 -8.67
CA GLY A 3 22.77 2.77 -8.05
C GLY A 3 21.85 2.17 -6.98
N ALA A 4 20.86 2.91 -6.46
CA ALA A 4 20.07 2.45 -5.31
C ALA A 4 19.05 1.34 -5.66
N TYR A 5 18.72 1.17 -6.95
CA TYR A 5 17.64 0.30 -7.44
C TYR A 5 18.08 -0.68 -8.54
N ALA A 6 19.36 -0.71 -8.92
CA ALA A 6 19.88 -1.67 -9.89
C ALA A 6 19.79 -3.10 -9.33
N ASN A 7 19.35 -4.07 -10.14
CA ASN A 7 19.22 -5.49 -9.77
C ASN A 7 18.32 -5.78 -8.55
N ARG A 8 17.34 -4.92 -8.28
CA ARG A 8 16.32 -5.14 -7.24
C ARG A 8 14.91 -5.07 -7.83
N SER A 9 14.02 -5.96 -7.40
CA SER A 9 12.60 -5.99 -7.80
C SER A 9 12.35 -6.00 -9.32
N GLY A 10 13.18 -6.75 -10.08
CA GLY A 10 13.05 -6.88 -11.54
C GLY A 10 13.65 -5.73 -12.35
N ASN A 11 14.30 -4.75 -11.72
CA ASN A 11 15.04 -3.71 -12.42
C ASN A 11 16.33 -4.29 -13.01
N GLY A 12 16.65 -3.91 -14.24
CA GLY A 12 17.93 -4.23 -14.88
C GLY A 12 19.13 -3.56 -14.20
N ASP A 13 20.31 -3.71 -14.82
CA ASP A 13 21.55 -3.08 -14.35
C ASP A 13 21.43 -1.54 -14.30
N ALA A 14 22.33 -0.87 -13.58
CA ALA A 14 22.30 0.59 -13.34
C ALA A 14 22.28 1.44 -14.63
N ASP A 15 22.72 0.87 -15.76
CA ASP A 15 22.74 1.48 -17.09
C ASP A 15 21.39 1.39 -17.83
N SER A 16 20.41 0.64 -17.30
CA SER A 16 19.05 0.54 -17.87
C SER A 16 18.22 1.83 -17.72
N GLY A 17 18.54 2.67 -16.73
CA GLY A 17 17.71 3.83 -16.36
C GLY A 17 16.47 3.50 -15.51
N ASP A 18 16.27 2.22 -15.15
CA ASP A 18 15.09 1.72 -14.43
C ASP A 18 14.90 2.39 -13.05
N GLY A 19 16.00 2.71 -12.37
CA GLY A 19 15.96 3.37 -11.07
C GLY A 19 15.33 4.78 -11.08
N TRP A 20 15.35 5.47 -12.23
CA TRP A 20 14.69 6.77 -12.40
C TRP A 20 13.25 6.62 -12.93
N ALA A 21 13.03 5.68 -13.85
CA ALA A 21 11.71 5.43 -14.44
C ALA A 21 10.69 4.92 -13.41
N TYR A 22 11.08 3.95 -12.58
CA TYR A 22 10.25 3.28 -11.57
C TYR A 22 10.46 3.82 -10.15
N ARG A 23 10.81 5.11 -10.03
CA ARG A 23 10.85 5.80 -8.73
C ARG A 23 9.49 5.74 -8.05
N GLY A 24 9.48 5.79 -6.71
CA GLY A 24 8.26 5.74 -5.92
C GLY A 24 7.20 6.75 -6.37
N ARG A 25 6.03 6.25 -6.77
CA ARG A 25 4.85 7.06 -7.15
C ARG A 25 3.62 6.65 -6.37
N GLY A 26 2.63 7.52 -6.34
CA GLY A 26 1.39 7.32 -5.58
C GLY A 26 1.57 7.49 -4.07
N LEU A 27 0.48 7.27 -3.33
CA LEU A 27 0.41 7.51 -1.89
C LEU A 27 1.30 6.57 -1.07
N PHE A 28 1.62 5.39 -1.61
CA PHE A 28 2.40 4.36 -0.93
C PHE A 28 3.79 4.13 -1.53
N GLN A 29 4.24 5.03 -2.42
CA GLN A 29 5.53 4.94 -3.11
C GLN A 29 5.76 3.59 -3.83
N LEU A 30 4.89 3.21 -4.76
CA LEU A 30 5.07 2.02 -5.60
C LEU A 30 6.39 2.14 -6.38
N THR A 31 7.34 1.23 -6.11
CA THR A 31 8.73 1.32 -6.58
C THR A 31 9.20 -0.01 -7.17
N GLY A 32 9.91 0.03 -8.28
CA GLY A 32 10.51 -1.15 -8.94
C GLY A 32 9.59 -1.83 -9.97
N ARG A 33 10.17 -2.25 -11.09
CA ARG A 33 9.47 -2.74 -12.28
C ARG A 33 8.46 -3.86 -12.01
N ALA A 34 8.85 -4.86 -11.21
CA ALA A 34 7.96 -5.97 -10.88
C ALA A 34 6.67 -5.53 -10.17
N ASN A 35 6.74 -4.48 -9.35
CA ASN A 35 5.57 -3.95 -8.66
C ASN A 35 4.63 -3.18 -9.61
N TYR A 36 5.18 -2.48 -10.60
CA TYR A 36 4.38 -1.84 -11.64
C TYR A 36 3.66 -2.87 -12.50
N ARG A 37 4.34 -3.95 -12.89
CA ARG A 37 3.72 -5.07 -13.61
C ARG A 37 2.60 -5.73 -12.81
N ALA A 38 2.87 -6.10 -11.56
CA ALA A 38 1.86 -6.71 -10.68
C ALA A 38 0.66 -5.77 -10.47
N PHE A 39 0.90 -4.46 -10.39
CA PHE A 39 -0.18 -3.47 -10.33
C PHE A 39 -0.99 -3.40 -11.63
N SER A 40 -0.37 -3.47 -12.81
CA SER A 40 -1.08 -3.54 -14.10
C SER A 40 -2.02 -4.74 -14.16
N GLU A 41 -1.51 -5.93 -13.82
CA GLU A 41 -2.29 -7.18 -13.83
C GLU A 41 -3.45 -7.12 -12.81
N TRP A 42 -3.19 -6.63 -11.60
CA TRP A 42 -4.22 -6.44 -10.58
C TRP A 42 -5.27 -5.41 -10.99
N HIS A 43 -4.84 -4.29 -11.59
CA HIS A 43 -5.73 -3.23 -12.03
C HIS A 43 -6.70 -3.70 -13.10
N GLU A 44 -6.21 -4.42 -14.11
CA GLU A 44 -7.04 -5.02 -15.15
C GLU A 44 -8.04 -6.01 -14.56
N ALA A 45 -7.61 -6.88 -13.64
CA ALA A 45 -8.48 -7.86 -13.01
C ALA A 45 -9.60 -7.24 -12.13
N ASN A 46 -9.34 -6.09 -11.50
CA ASN A 46 -10.29 -5.47 -10.56
C ASN A 46 -11.16 -4.37 -11.20
N PHE A 47 -10.69 -3.72 -12.26
CA PHE A 47 -11.38 -2.58 -12.89
C PHE A 47 -11.72 -2.82 -14.37
N GLY A 48 -11.26 -3.91 -14.98
CA GLY A 48 -11.48 -4.18 -16.41
C GLY A 48 -10.74 -3.22 -17.34
N GLU A 49 -9.81 -2.42 -16.81
CA GLU A 49 -9.05 -1.40 -17.52
C GLU A 49 -7.61 -1.91 -17.72
N GLY A 50 -7.29 -2.37 -18.93
CA GLY A 50 -5.96 -2.85 -19.31
C GLY A 50 -4.95 -1.71 -19.51
N ILE A 51 -4.42 -1.19 -18.41
CA ILE A 51 -3.40 -0.13 -18.42
C ILE A 51 -2.06 -0.74 -18.03
N ASP A 52 -1.08 -0.59 -18.92
CA ASP A 52 0.28 -1.05 -18.66
C ASP A 52 1.09 0.04 -17.93
N PHE A 53 1.09 -0.02 -16.60
CA PHE A 53 1.90 0.85 -15.76
C PHE A 53 3.40 0.49 -15.81
N GLU A 54 3.79 -0.68 -16.31
CA GLU A 54 5.21 -1.02 -16.53
C GLU A 54 5.77 -0.24 -17.73
N ALA A 55 4.99 -0.16 -18.82
CA ALA A 55 5.32 0.63 -20.00
C ALA A 55 5.14 2.14 -19.78
N GLU A 56 4.12 2.54 -19.01
CA GLU A 56 3.78 3.94 -18.73
C GLU A 56 3.76 4.25 -17.22
N PRO A 57 4.92 4.21 -16.51
CA PRO A 57 4.98 4.41 -15.06
C PRO A 57 4.54 5.82 -14.63
N GLY A 58 4.49 6.78 -15.57
CA GLY A 58 3.94 8.11 -15.35
C GLY A 58 2.49 8.11 -14.89
N ARG A 59 1.66 7.19 -15.42
CA ARG A 59 0.22 7.12 -15.11
C ARG A 59 -0.05 6.82 -13.65
N ALA A 60 0.81 6.04 -12.99
CA ALA A 60 0.67 5.74 -11.56
C ALA A 60 0.70 6.99 -10.65
N ALA A 61 1.11 8.16 -11.16
CA ALA A 61 1.04 9.43 -10.45
C ALA A 61 -0.31 10.17 -10.58
N GLU A 62 -1.18 9.76 -11.50
CA GLU A 62 -2.52 10.37 -11.63
C GLU A 62 -3.36 10.03 -10.39
N PRO A 63 -4.25 10.94 -9.93
CA PRO A 63 -4.97 10.77 -8.66
C PRO A 63 -5.70 9.43 -8.52
N VAL A 64 -6.37 8.97 -9.57
CA VAL A 64 -7.13 7.71 -9.57
C VAL A 64 -6.18 6.52 -9.36
N TYR A 65 -5.10 6.44 -10.14
CA TYR A 65 -4.15 5.34 -10.08
C TYR A 65 -3.26 5.41 -8.83
N ALA A 66 -2.99 6.60 -8.30
CA ALA A 66 -2.30 6.79 -7.03
C ALA A 66 -3.09 6.21 -5.84
N VAL A 67 -4.42 6.32 -5.85
CA VAL A 67 -5.29 5.69 -4.85
C VAL A 67 -5.40 4.18 -5.10
N ARG A 68 -5.67 3.75 -6.35
CA ARG A 68 -5.78 2.32 -6.70
C ARG A 68 -4.49 1.54 -6.37
N SER A 69 -3.32 2.12 -6.63
CA SER A 69 -2.02 1.53 -6.27
C SER A 69 -1.78 1.42 -4.76
N ALA A 70 -2.30 2.37 -3.98
CA ALA A 70 -2.26 2.27 -2.51
C ALA A 70 -3.17 1.16 -2.00
N VAL A 71 -4.36 0.99 -2.59
CA VAL A 71 -5.28 -0.12 -2.27
C VAL A 71 -4.65 -1.45 -2.65
N PHE A 72 -4.04 -1.55 -3.84
CA PHE A 72 -3.28 -2.73 -4.26
C PHE A 72 -2.23 -3.12 -3.22
N PHE A 73 -1.38 -2.17 -2.83
CA PHE A 73 -0.37 -2.41 -1.80
C PHE A 73 -0.99 -2.85 -0.47
N TRP A 74 -2.09 -2.19 -0.06
CA TRP A 74 -2.78 -2.52 1.19
C TRP A 74 -3.23 -3.99 1.20
N LEU A 75 -3.88 -4.43 0.13
CA LEU A 75 -4.40 -5.80 -0.01
C LEU A 75 -3.28 -6.83 -0.21
N SER A 76 -2.27 -6.53 -1.04
CA SER A 76 -1.20 -7.48 -1.37
C SER A 76 -0.21 -7.72 -0.23
N HIS A 77 -0.26 -6.91 0.82
CA HIS A 77 0.63 -6.99 1.98
C HIS A 77 -0.10 -7.34 3.28
N ASP A 78 -1.29 -7.97 3.22
CA ASP A 78 -2.08 -8.45 4.37
C ASP A 78 -2.33 -7.36 5.43
N LEU A 79 -2.37 -6.09 5.01
CA LEU A 79 -2.63 -4.99 5.93
C LEU A 79 -4.07 -4.99 6.50
N PRO A 80 -5.11 -5.42 5.76
CA PRO A 80 -6.44 -5.62 6.33
C PRO A 80 -6.43 -6.53 7.56
N ASP A 81 -5.79 -7.70 7.46
CA ASP A 81 -5.75 -8.67 8.57
C ASP A 81 -5.05 -8.10 9.81
N LEU A 82 -4.01 -7.29 9.62
CA LEU A 82 -3.36 -6.57 10.72
C LEU A 82 -4.25 -5.46 11.29
N ALA A 83 -5.07 -4.82 10.46
CA ALA A 83 -6.01 -3.79 10.88
C ALA A 83 -7.23 -4.34 11.62
N ASP A 84 -7.63 -5.59 11.36
CA ASP A 84 -8.71 -6.28 12.07
C ASP A 84 -8.40 -6.50 13.56
N ALA A 85 -7.13 -6.44 13.96
CA ALA A 85 -6.74 -6.37 15.38
C ALA A 85 -7.15 -5.06 16.08
N GLY A 86 -7.66 -4.09 15.32
CA GLY A 86 -8.31 -2.87 15.76
C GLY A 86 -7.42 -1.66 15.95
N LEU A 87 -8.02 -0.57 16.43
CA LEU A 87 -7.38 0.75 16.61
C LEU A 87 -6.46 0.78 17.85
N THR A 88 -5.51 -0.15 17.89
CA THR A 88 -4.55 -0.34 18.97
C THR A 88 -3.15 0.07 18.53
N ASP A 89 -2.30 0.41 19.50
CA ASP A 89 -0.87 0.67 19.25
C ASP A 89 -0.18 -0.56 18.64
N GLY A 90 -0.57 -1.78 19.06
CA GLY A 90 0.00 -3.02 18.56
C GLY A 90 -0.33 -3.30 17.09
N ALA A 91 -1.57 -3.02 16.66
CA ALA A 91 -1.97 -3.09 15.26
C ALA A 91 -1.22 -2.02 14.44
N THR A 92 -1.15 -0.79 14.95
CA THR A 92 -0.43 0.32 14.32
C THR A 92 1.05 0.01 14.11
N ASP A 93 1.72 -0.56 15.12
CA ASP A 93 3.12 -0.96 15.04
C ASP A 93 3.32 -2.12 14.05
N SER A 94 2.38 -3.07 14.00
CA SER A 94 2.44 -4.21 13.07
C SER A 94 2.30 -3.77 11.62
N ILE A 95 1.35 -2.87 11.33
CA ILE A 95 1.17 -2.26 10.00
C ILE A 95 2.40 -1.41 9.66
N THR A 96 2.87 -0.55 10.58
CA THR A 96 4.07 0.27 10.35
C THR A 96 5.28 -0.59 10.03
N ARG A 97 5.44 -1.73 10.69
CA ARG A 97 6.53 -2.67 10.43
C ARG A 97 6.45 -3.32 9.05
N ARG A 98 5.25 -3.63 8.56
CA ARG A 98 5.03 -4.18 7.21
C ARG A 98 5.31 -3.13 6.13
N VAL A 99 4.93 -1.88 6.39
CA VAL A 99 5.15 -0.74 5.49
C VAL A 99 6.62 -0.33 5.43
N ASN A 100 7.22 -0.03 6.59
CA ASN A 100 8.62 0.39 6.69
C ASN A 100 9.17 0.06 8.08
N ARG A 101 9.74 -1.14 8.23
CA ARG A 101 10.27 -1.65 9.50
C ARG A 101 11.24 -0.69 10.20
N TYR A 102 12.10 0.01 9.46
CA TYR A 102 13.21 0.81 10.03
C TYR A 102 12.91 2.31 10.12
N THR A 103 11.63 2.70 10.04
CA THR A 103 11.23 4.10 10.25
C THR A 103 11.34 4.52 11.71
N ASP A 104 11.55 5.81 11.96
CA ASP A 104 11.41 6.50 13.24
C ASP A 104 9.96 6.96 13.53
N SER A 105 9.07 6.85 12.53
CA SER A 105 7.70 7.38 12.60
C SER A 105 6.71 6.56 13.43
N TYR A 106 7.12 5.48 14.10
CA TYR A 106 6.23 4.61 14.90
C TYR A 106 5.40 5.41 15.93
N ASN A 107 6.05 6.28 16.70
CA ASN A 107 5.36 7.06 17.73
C ASN A 107 4.39 8.08 17.12
N ALA A 108 4.81 8.79 16.06
CA ALA A 108 3.94 9.75 15.37
C ALA A 108 2.69 9.07 14.78
N ARG A 109 2.84 7.86 14.20
CA ARG A 109 1.71 7.08 13.68
C ARG A 109 0.75 6.66 14.78
N LYS A 110 1.25 6.23 15.94
CA LYS A 110 0.42 5.90 17.11
C LYS A 110 -0.34 7.11 17.64
N GLU A 111 0.32 8.27 17.75
CA GLU A 111 -0.32 9.52 18.17
C GLU A 111 -1.49 9.90 17.25
N ILE A 112 -1.29 9.81 15.92
CA ILE A 112 -2.37 10.04 14.94
C ILE A 112 -3.52 9.06 15.14
N MET A 113 -3.23 7.76 15.28
CA MET A 113 -4.27 6.73 15.46
C MET A 113 -5.03 6.89 16.76
N ARG A 114 -4.36 7.28 17.85
CA ARG A 114 -5.02 7.61 19.13
C ARG A 114 -5.93 8.83 18.96
N GLY A 115 -5.47 9.89 18.29
CA GLY A 115 -6.30 11.07 18.01
C GLY A 115 -7.55 10.75 17.20
N LEU A 116 -7.46 9.86 16.21
CA LEU A 116 -8.61 9.39 15.42
C LEU A 116 -9.57 8.48 16.19
N ARG A 117 -9.04 7.70 17.15
CA ARG A 117 -9.86 6.87 18.03
C ARG A 117 -10.58 7.75 19.05
N ASP A 118 -9.84 8.61 19.73
CA ASP A 118 -10.34 9.42 20.84
C ASP A 118 -11.22 10.58 20.36
N GLY A 119 -11.06 11.02 19.11
CA GLY A 119 -11.93 11.99 18.46
C GLY A 119 -13.24 11.40 17.90
N GLY A 120 -13.46 10.09 18.06
CA GLY A 120 -14.70 9.41 17.65
C GLY A 120 -14.95 9.36 16.14
N GLN A 121 -13.93 9.62 15.31
CA GLN A 121 -14.07 9.64 13.85
C GLN A 121 -14.55 8.29 13.29
N PHE A 122 -14.35 7.21 14.04
CA PHE A 122 -14.76 5.86 13.66
C PHE A 122 -15.90 5.28 14.50
N ASP A 123 -16.54 6.03 15.39
CA ASP A 123 -17.57 5.50 16.30
C ASP A 123 -18.79 4.92 15.56
N GLY A 124 -19.08 5.43 14.36
CA GLY A 124 -20.15 4.93 13.49
C GLY A 124 -19.75 3.78 12.56
N ILE A 125 -18.44 3.49 12.44
CA ILE A 125 -17.87 2.57 11.44
C ILE A 125 -17.25 1.36 12.13
N CYS A 126 -16.41 1.59 13.13
CA CYS A 126 -15.73 0.58 13.92
C CYS A 126 -16.59 0.17 15.12
N ARG A 127 -17.70 -0.53 14.87
CA ARG A 127 -18.36 -1.28 15.94
C ARG A 127 -17.52 -2.51 16.25
N PHE A 128 -16.49 -2.36 17.08
CA PHE A 128 -15.75 -3.49 17.66
C PHE A 128 -16.69 -4.30 18.56
N SER A 129 -17.49 -5.17 17.96
CA SER A 129 -18.03 -6.34 18.63
C SER A 129 -17.07 -7.48 18.38
N VAL A 130 -16.51 -8.05 19.44
CA VAL A 130 -15.51 -9.14 19.46
C VAL A 130 -16.09 -10.47 18.92
N ALA A 131 -17.15 -10.43 18.13
CA ALA A 131 -17.75 -11.60 17.51
C ALA A 131 -18.54 -11.18 16.27
N ARG A 132 -17.98 -11.40 15.07
CA ARG A 132 -18.66 -12.12 13.97
C ARG A 132 -17.76 -12.27 12.73
N PRO A 133 -18.01 -13.31 11.92
CA PRO A 133 -17.03 -13.87 10.99
C PRO A 133 -16.91 -13.09 9.69
N ARG A 134 -15.83 -13.45 8.98
CA ARG A 134 -15.32 -12.97 7.70
C ARG A 134 -16.42 -12.81 6.64
N PHE A 135 -16.23 -11.84 5.74
CA PHE A 135 -17.00 -11.61 4.50
C PHE A 135 -16.98 -12.86 3.59
N GLU A 136 -17.76 -13.86 3.94
CA GLU A 136 -18.27 -14.92 3.07
C GLU A 136 -19.75 -14.98 3.42
N ASP A 137 -20.57 -14.21 2.72
CA ASP A 137 -22.04 -14.35 2.60
C ASP A 137 -22.57 -13.12 1.85
N ALA A 138 -22.35 -13.12 0.54
CA ALA A 138 -23.14 -12.34 -0.40
C ALA A 138 -23.40 -13.25 -1.61
N GLU A 139 -24.49 -14.03 -1.50
CA GLU A 139 -25.21 -14.58 -2.67
C GLU A 139 -25.83 -13.44 -3.50
#